data_AF-A0A3B5AYF6-F1
#
_entry.id   AF-A0A3B5AYF6-F1
#
_cell.length_a   1.000
_cell.length_b   1.000
_cell.length_c   1.000
_cell.angle_alpha   90.00
_cell.angle_beta   90.00
_cell.angle_gamma   90.00
#
_symmetry.space_group_name_H-M   'P 1'
#
loop_
_entity.id
_entity.type
_entity.pdbx_description
1 polymer ?
#
loop_
_entity_poly.entity_id
_entity_poly.type
_entity_poly.pdbx_seq_one_letter_code
_entity_poly.pdbx_strand_id
1 'polypeptide(L)'
;GTCKHDGEIWKASNCSIATCNNGSVTYNNTYCPALEPVVCANNFPAIEVKDADQCCSHYECQCICYGWGDPHYVTFDGTYYGFQGNCSYWLVKEILPTYNFSVMIDNYYCGAADGLSCPQSITVFYNSYKIFITQKDFNGIFTNLVSFQYTQMLPYSRHYSCMITTGINTVLVIPEIQAKITFSGLMFSIYLPYEIFAGNTEGQCGTCDNNRTDDCRLPDGQIDPSCPNMAHQWHTNNSKCVNPTPPPTPSTTTTATAAPTPTTLLILTINYIFSSVFKRCHGIIDYNPFVVACEFDVCHTHLTHIGCNSLQTYADACAEAGVCIDWRSATGGLCGMHLHCLCQANATWIEDCEECICEEDTLQVSCHHVSCPTQPPLSCDQEGQVKVNDTVGCCQTEKCGKNTHFLLNILCI
;
A
#
# COMPACT_ATOMS: atom_id res chain seq x y z
N GLY A 1 -1.73 -39.33 -25.23
CA GLY A 1 -0.96 -39.50 -26.48
C GLY A 1 -0.98 -40.96 -26.86
N THR A 2 -1.11 -41.28 -28.14
CA THR A 2 -1.00 -42.64 -28.67
C THR A 2 0.47 -42.94 -28.99
N CYS A 3 0.96 -44.14 -28.62
CA CYS A 3 2.31 -44.58 -28.97
C CYS A 3 2.43 -44.73 -30.49
N LYS A 4 3.41 -44.05 -31.11
CA LYS A 4 3.67 -44.13 -32.55
C LYS A 4 4.91 -44.98 -32.85
N HIS A 5 5.95 -44.86 -32.05
CA HIS A 5 7.20 -45.59 -32.24
C HIS A 5 7.74 -46.14 -30.90
N ASP A 6 8.39 -47.31 -30.97
CA ASP A 6 9.06 -47.88 -29.81
C ASP A 6 10.25 -46.99 -29.39
N GLY A 7 10.40 -46.75 -28.08
CA GLY A 7 11.36 -45.80 -27.51
C GLY A 7 10.92 -44.33 -27.55
N GLU A 8 9.71 -44.00 -28.02
CA GLU A 8 9.19 -42.63 -28.01
C GLU A 8 8.98 -42.13 -26.56
N ILE A 9 9.50 -40.95 -26.25
CA ILE A 9 9.38 -40.28 -24.95
C ILE A 9 8.66 -38.94 -25.15
N TRP A 10 7.63 -38.66 -24.36
CA TRP A 10 6.93 -37.37 -24.39
C TRP A 10 6.46 -36.93 -23.00
N LYS A 11 6.36 -35.61 -22.81
CA LYS A 11 5.78 -35.02 -21.59
C LYS A 11 4.28 -35.31 -21.58
N ALA A 12 3.82 -36.16 -20.66
CA ALA A 12 2.42 -36.55 -20.54
C ALA A 12 1.62 -35.58 -19.66
N SER A 13 2.28 -34.99 -18.66
CA SER A 13 1.81 -33.86 -17.88
C SER A 13 3.01 -33.05 -17.37
N ASN A 14 2.77 -31.97 -16.62
CA ASN A 14 3.87 -31.24 -15.99
C ASN A 14 4.74 -32.13 -15.09
N CYS A 15 4.14 -33.11 -14.43
CA CYS A 15 4.81 -34.03 -13.50
C CYS A 15 4.94 -35.46 -14.00
N SER A 16 4.81 -35.72 -15.31
CA SER A 16 4.97 -37.09 -15.81
C SER A 16 5.55 -37.14 -17.21
N ILE A 17 6.46 -38.08 -17.39
CA ILE A 17 7.06 -38.42 -18.68
C ILE A 17 6.49 -39.79 -19.07
N ALA A 18 5.88 -39.86 -20.25
CA ALA A 18 5.47 -41.12 -20.83
C ALA A 18 6.55 -41.65 -21.75
N THR A 19 6.80 -42.96 -21.69
CA THR A 19 7.72 -43.69 -22.56
C THR A 19 6.97 -44.85 -23.20
N CYS A 20 7.05 -44.99 -24.52
CA CYS A 20 6.53 -46.16 -25.21
C CYS A 20 7.58 -47.27 -25.28
N ASN A 21 7.21 -48.46 -24.80
CA ASN A 21 8.00 -49.67 -24.83
C ASN A 21 7.17 -50.80 -25.45
N ASN A 22 7.56 -51.29 -26.63
CA ASN A 22 6.90 -52.32 -27.42
C ASN A 22 5.38 -52.11 -27.57
N GLY A 23 4.95 -50.87 -27.84
CA GLY A 23 3.54 -50.49 -27.98
C GLY A 23 2.78 -50.28 -26.66
N SER A 24 3.42 -50.51 -25.51
CA SER A 24 2.87 -50.20 -24.18
C SER A 24 3.40 -48.86 -23.67
N VAL A 25 2.53 -48.03 -23.11
CA VAL A 25 2.92 -46.73 -22.53
C VAL A 25 3.19 -46.90 -21.05
N THR A 26 4.38 -46.50 -20.61
CA THR A 26 4.78 -46.43 -19.20
C THR A 26 4.90 -44.97 -18.78
N TYR A 27 4.45 -44.64 -17.57
CA TYR A 27 4.52 -43.29 -17.02
C TYR A 27 5.55 -43.25 -15.89
N ASN A 28 6.50 -42.34 -15.99
CA ASN A 28 7.41 -42.01 -14.92
C ASN A 28 7.00 -40.66 -14.33
N ASN A 29 6.54 -40.67 -13.08
CA ASN A 29 6.07 -39.47 -12.41
C ASN A 29 7.24 -38.79 -11.68
N THR A 30 7.35 -37.48 -11.84
CA THR A 30 8.27 -36.65 -11.05
C THR A 30 7.79 -36.63 -9.62
N TYR A 31 8.69 -36.92 -8.68
CA TYR A 31 8.40 -36.84 -7.24
C TYR A 31 8.88 -35.48 -6.70
N CYS A 32 7.95 -34.73 -6.11
CA CYS A 32 8.28 -33.45 -5.50
C CYS A 32 8.76 -33.64 -4.06
N PRO A 33 9.80 -32.91 -3.63
CA PRO A 33 10.19 -32.89 -2.22
C PRO A 33 9.05 -32.36 -1.35
N ALA A 34 9.06 -32.70 -0.06
CA ALA A 34 8.15 -32.11 0.89
C ALA A 34 8.45 -30.61 1.03
N LEU A 35 7.40 -29.78 1.06
CA LEU A 35 7.56 -28.34 1.23
C LEU A 35 8.08 -28.05 2.64
N GLU A 36 9.24 -27.41 2.73
CA GLU A 36 9.81 -26.97 4.00
C GLU A 36 9.38 -25.53 4.31
N PRO A 37 8.87 -25.24 5.52
CA PRO A 37 8.45 -23.89 5.88
C PRO A 37 9.65 -22.94 5.93
N VAL A 38 9.52 -21.79 5.29
CA VAL A 38 10.53 -20.72 5.30
C VAL A 38 10.06 -19.59 6.21
N VAL A 39 10.95 -19.11 7.08
CA VAL A 39 10.71 -17.92 7.90
C VAL A 39 11.39 -16.74 7.24
N CYS A 40 10.61 -15.73 6.88
CA CYS A 40 11.11 -14.54 6.22
C CYS A 40 11.58 -13.50 7.23
N ALA A 41 12.76 -12.95 6.97
CA ALA A 41 13.41 -11.93 7.76
C ALA A 41 12.51 -10.70 7.90
N ASN A 42 11.73 -10.33 6.88
CA ASN A 42 10.81 -9.21 6.91
C ASN A 42 9.44 -9.50 7.57
N ASN A 43 9.27 -10.68 8.17
CA ASN A 43 8.05 -11.14 8.83
C ASN A 43 6.82 -11.35 7.93
N PHE A 44 6.92 -11.08 6.61
CA PHE A 44 5.84 -11.44 5.70
C PHE A 44 5.71 -12.97 5.59
N PRO A 45 4.49 -13.49 5.39
CA PRO A 45 4.31 -14.90 5.07
C PRO A 45 5.07 -15.28 3.79
N ALA A 46 5.77 -16.41 3.84
CA ALA A 46 6.33 -17.01 2.64
C ALA A 46 5.20 -17.43 1.68
N ILE A 47 5.44 -17.26 0.39
CA ILE A 47 4.49 -17.61 -0.66
C ILE A 47 4.92 -18.93 -1.33
N GLU A 48 3.94 -19.76 -1.68
CA GLU A 48 4.20 -20.96 -2.48
C GLU A 48 4.31 -20.54 -3.94
N VAL A 49 5.46 -20.81 -4.55
CA VAL A 49 5.74 -20.58 -5.96
C VAL A 49 6.00 -21.90 -6.67
N LYS A 50 5.58 -21.99 -7.93
CA LYS A 50 5.83 -23.16 -8.78
C LYS A 50 7.20 -23.08 -9.40
N ASP A 51 7.89 -24.20 -9.43
CA ASP A 51 9.16 -24.35 -10.12
C ASP A 51 9.00 -24.11 -11.64
N ALA A 52 10.11 -23.81 -12.31
CA ALA A 52 10.15 -23.53 -13.75
C ALA A 52 9.56 -24.67 -14.62
N ASP A 53 9.59 -25.92 -14.15
CA ASP A 53 9.01 -27.07 -14.84
C ASP A 53 7.48 -27.19 -14.71
N GLN A 54 6.89 -26.32 -13.87
CA GLN A 54 5.48 -26.23 -13.50
C GLN A 54 4.94 -27.52 -12.85
N CYS A 55 5.83 -28.34 -12.29
CA CYS A 55 5.49 -29.58 -11.62
C CYS A 55 5.47 -29.42 -10.11
N CYS A 56 6.60 -29.01 -9.53
CA CYS A 56 6.78 -28.90 -8.09
C CYS A 56 6.64 -27.44 -7.65
N SER A 57 6.61 -27.25 -6.33
CA SER A 57 6.56 -25.93 -5.71
C SER A 57 7.62 -25.85 -4.60
N HIS A 58 7.95 -24.62 -4.22
CA HIS A 58 8.72 -24.31 -3.03
C HIS A 58 8.21 -23.01 -2.38
N TYR A 59 8.66 -22.72 -1.16
CA TYR A 59 8.35 -21.47 -0.49
C TYR A 59 9.43 -20.43 -0.74
N GLU A 60 9.02 -19.22 -1.09
CA GLU A 60 9.88 -18.05 -1.22
C GLU A 60 9.43 -16.93 -0.30
N CYS A 61 10.40 -16.12 0.13
CA CYS A 61 10.12 -14.86 0.82
C CYS A 61 9.79 -13.77 -0.19
N GLN A 62 8.95 -12.83 0.21
CA GLN A 62 8.58 -11.69 -0.62
C GLN A 62 9.55 -10.54 -0.34
N CYS A 63 10.00 -9.81 -1.36
CA CYS A 63 10.82 -8.62 -1.14
C CYS A 63 9.94 -7.37 -1.27
N ILE A 64 9.55 -6.81 -0.12
CA ILE A 64 8.68 -5.64 -0.03
C ILE A 64 9.42 -4.54 0.73
N CYS A 65 9.81 -3.49 0.02
CA CYS A 65 10.38 -2.27 0.59
C CYS A 65 9.31 -1.18 0.60
N TYR A 66 9.19 -0.42 1.68
CA TYR A 66 8.19 0.64 1.76
C TYR A 66 8.65 1.78 2.65
N GLY A 67 8.06 2.95 2.43
CA GLY A 67 8.31 4.13 3.24
C GLY A 67 7.08 5.01 3.34
N TRP A 68 7.00 5.79 4.42
CA TRP A 68 5.90 6.72 4.66
C TRP A 68 6.38 7.94 5.43
N GLY A 69 5.72 9.07 5.18
CA GLY A 69 6.12 10.35 5.75
C GLY A 69 7.37 10.89 5.05
N ASP A 70 8.53 10.28 5.31
CA ASP A 70 9.89 10.86 5.34
C ASP A 70 10.15 11.49 6.74
N PRO A 71 10.56 10.63 7.69
CA PRO A 71 11.76 9.83 7.49
C PRO A 71 11.66 8.30 7.49
N HIS A 72 10.49 7.67 7.41
CA HIS A 72 10.37 6.24 7.74
C HIS A 72 10.54 5.31 6.53
N TYR A 73 11.49 4.37 6.63
CA TYR A 73 11.79 3.37 5.61
C TYR A 73 11.87 1.97 6.22
N VAL A 74 11.46 0.96 5.46
CA VAL A 74 11.65 -0.47 5.73
C VAL A 74 12.24 -1.12 4.48
N THR A 75 13.39 -1.77 4.62
CA THR A 75 14.09 -2.48 3.54
C THR A 75 13.35 -3.75 3.12
N PHE A 76 13.78 -4.38 2.02
CA PHE A 76 13.21 -5.63 1.53
C PHE A 76 13.22 -6.75 2.59
N ASP A 77 14.24 -6.80 3.43
CA ASP A 77 14.41 -7.80 4.49
C ASP A 77 13.90 -7.34 5.87
N GLY A 78 13.28 -6.16 5.94
CA GLY A 78 12.52 -5.68 7.10
C GLY A 78 13.32 -4.84 8.10
N THR A 79 14.46 -4.28 7.71
CA THR A 79 15.19 -3.32 8.55
C THR A 79 14.51 -1.95 8.49
N TYR A 80 13.98 -1.52 9.65
CA TYR A 80 13.42 -0.18 9.81
C TYR A 80 14.53 0.83 10.11
N TYR A 81 14.49 1.98 9.43
CA TYR A 81 15.36 3.12 9.76
C TYR A 81 14.71 4.46 9.43
N GLY A 82 15.24 5.51 10.06
CA GLY A 82 14.87 6.90 9.83
C GLY A 82 15.88 7.60 8.93
N PHE A 83 15.45 8.26 7.86
CA PHE A 83 16.32 9.05 6.99
C PHE A 83 15.63 10.31 6.48
N GLN A 84 16.29 11.46 6.59
CA GLN A 84 15.81 12.75 6.03
C GLN A 84 16.83 13.29 5.04
N GLY A 85 16.36 13.64 3.86
CA GLY A 85 17.18 14.20 2.80
C GLY A 85 16.32 14.94 1.80
N ASN A 86 16.84 16.03 1.25
CA ASN A 86 16.10 16.89 0.31
C ASN A 86 16.60 16.76 -1.13
N CYS A 87 17.04 15.55 -1.49
CA CYS A 87 17.57 15.23 -2.81
C CYS A 87 16.78 14.11 -3.47
N SER A 88 17.19 13.78 -4.67
CA SER A 88 16.85 12.52 -5.29
C SER A 88 17.80 11.41 -4.81
N TYR A 89 17.24 10.29 -4.36
CA TYR A 89 17.95 9.12 -3.86
C TYR A 89 17.52 7.85 -4.58
N TRP A 90 18.45 6.92 -4.77
CA TRP A 90 18.15 5.60 -5.29
C TRP A 90 17.51 4.72 -4.20
N LEU A 91 16.23 4.39 -4.37
CA LEU A 91 15.56 3.41 -3.54
C LEU A 91 16.05 1.99 -3.87
N VAL A 92 16.06 1.66 -5.16
CA VAL A 92 16.60 0.38 -5.63
C VAL A 92 17.29 0.55 -6.98
N LYS A 93 18.42 -0.14 -7.13
CA LYS A 93 19.12 -0.43 -8.39
C LYS A 93 19.45 -1.91 -8.42
N GLU A 94 19.58 -2.45 -9.63
CA GLU A 94 20.20 -3.76 -9.79
C GLU A 94 21.72 -3.66 -9.56
N ILE A 95 22.30 -4.63 -8.85
CA ILE A 95 23.76 -4.77 -8.71
C ILE A 95 24.36 -5.12 -10.08
N LEU A 96 23.77 -6.13 -10.73
CA LEU A 96 24.03 -6.52 -12.10
C LEU A 96 22.78 -6.17 -12.95
N PRO A 97 22.87 -5.19 -13.87
CA PRO A 97 21.72 -4.67 -14.60
C PRO A 97 21.20 -5.67 -15.64
N THR A 98 20.40 -6.63 -15.19
CA THR A 98 19.85 -7.71 -15.99
C THR A 98 18.59 -7.24 -16.70
N TYR A 99 17.77 -6.45 -16.01
CA TYR A 99 16.49 -5.92 -16.49
C TYR A 99 16.51 -4.41 -16.75
N ASN A 100 17.64 -3.75 -16.45
CA ASN A 100 17.79 -2.29 -16.46
C ASN A 100 16.68 -1.61 -15.63
N PHE A 101 16.44 -2.13 -14.43
CA PHE A 101 15.42 -1.65 -13.50
C PHE A 101 16.04 -0.82 -12.37
N SER A 102 15.44 0.33 -12.08
CA SER A 102 15.76 1.10 -10.87
C SER A 102 14.60 2.00 -10.47
N VAL A 103 14.54 2.35 -9.19
CA VAL A 103 13.55 3.28 -8.63
C VAL A 103 14.28 4.36 -7.85
N MET A 104 13.90 5.60 -8.13
CA MET A 104 14.42 6.80 -7.50
C MET A 104 13.28 7.54 -6.82
N ILE A 105 13.52 8.03 -5.62
CA ILE A 105 12.63 8.95 -4.92
C ILE A 105 13.23 10.35 -4.97
N ASP A 106 12.41 11.37 -5.18
CA ASP A 106 12.80 12.77 -5.11
C ASP A 106 12.14 13.40 -3.89
N ASN A 107 12.95 13.84 -2.93
CA ASN A 107 12.48 14.44 -1.69
C ASN A 107 12.78 15.94 -1.69
N TYR A 108 11.90 16.73 -1.07
CA TYR A 108 12.08 18.17 -0.90
C TYR A 108 11.75 18.57 0.54
N TYR A 109 12.30 19.69 1.01
CA TYR A 109 11.89 20.23 2.30
C TYR A 109 10.50 20.86 2.17
N CYS A 110 9.51 20.29 2.85
CA CYS A 110 8.12 20.75 2.83
C CYS A 110 7.84 21.96 3.74
N GLY A 111 8.90 22.62 4.24
CA GLY A 111 8.80 23.93 4.91
C GLY A 111 8.39 23.89 6.39
N ALA A 112 8.43 22.71 7.03
CA ALA A 112 8.31 22.61 8.48
C ALA A 112 9.46 23.36 9.18
N ALA A 113 9.20 23.93 10.37
CA ALA A 113 10.12 24.82 11.08
C ALA A 113 11.47 24.17 11.46
N ASP A 114 11.54 22.85 11.41
CA ASP A 114 12.64 21.95 11.72
C ASP A 114 13.32 21.31 10.50
N GLY A 115 12.84 21.59 9.28
CA GLY A 115 13.44 21.07 8.04
C GLY A 115 13.01 19.65 7.68
N LEU A 116 11.77 19.23 7.97
CA LEU A 116 11.23 17.96 7.47
C LEU A 116 11.31 17.87 5.94
N SER A 117 11.83 16.75 5.45
CA SER A 117 11.72 16.37 4.04
C SER A 117 10.42 15.59 3.80
N CYS A 118 9.86 15.74 2.61
CA CYS A 118 8.67 15.02 2.16
C CYS A 118 8.96 14.46 0.75
N PRO A 119 8.43 13.29 0.37
CA PRO A 119 8.52 12.80 -0.99
C PRO A 119 7.73 13.70 -1.94
N GLN A 120 8.37 14.09 -3.04
CA GLN A 120 7.76 14.86 -4.13
C GLN A 120 7.30 13.96 -5.27
N SER A 121 8.11 12.94 -5.57
CA SER A 121 7.86 12.05 -6.70
C SER A 121 8.66 10.77 -6.61
N ILE A 122 8.20 9.75 -7.32
CA ILE A 122 8.96 8.55 -7.62
C ILE A 122 9.17 8.46 -9.13
N THR A 123 10.40 8.11 -9.52
CA THR A 123 10.74 7.78 -10.90
C THR A 123 11.16 6.33 -10.99
N VAL A 124 10.44 5.56 -11.81
CA VAL A 124 10.80 4.19 -12.17
C VAL A 124 11.48 4.19 -13.53
N PHE A 125 12.66 3.59 -13.59
CA PHE A 125 13.40 3.35 -14.82
C PHE A 125 13.32 1.86 -15.14
N TYR A 126 12.92 1.53 -16.37
CA TYR A 126 12.86 0.15 -16.85
C TYR A 126 13.25 0.12 -18.33
N ASN A 127 14.32 -0.61 -18.66
CA ASN A 127 14.92 -0.58 -20.00
C ASN A 127 15.26 0.87 -20.43
N SER A 128 14.62 1.36 -21.49
CA SER A 128 14.78 2.75 -21.98
C SER A 128 13.68 3.69 -21.51
N TYR A 129 12.75 3.18 -20.69
CA TYR A 129 11.57 3.91 -20.24
C TYR A 129 11.81 4.60 -18.90
N LYS A 130 11.33 5.84 -18.81
CA LYS A 130 11.25 6.62 -17.59
C LYS A 130 9.79 6.89 -17.27
N ILE A 131 9.31 6.33 -16.16
CA ILE A 131 7.96 6.50 -15.64
C ILE A 131 8.06 7.39 -14.40
N PHE A 132 7.50 8.58 -14.49
CA PHE A 132 7.50 9.58 -13.42
C PHE A 132 6.13 9.65 -12.78
N ILE A 133 6.06 9.48 -11.47
CA ILE A 133 4.84 9.51 -10.66
C ILE A 133 4.98 10.62 -9.63
N THR A 134 4.04 11.54 -9.58
CA THR A 134 4.02 12.65 -8.61
C THR A 134 2.60 12.92 -8.16
N GLN A 135 2.44 13.65 -7.07
CA GLN A 135 1.15 14.12 -6.60
C GLN A 135 1.10 15.64 -6.70
N LYS A 136 0.02 16.20 -7.25
CA LYS A 136 -0.19 17.65 -7.32
C LYS A 136 -1.45 18.05 -6.58
N ASP A 137 -1.34 19.15 -5.85
CA ASP A 137 -2.48 19.82 -5.25
C ASP A 137 -3.25 20.61 -6.32
N PHE A 138 -4.53 20.28 -6.48
CA PHE A 138 -5.50 21.06 -7.24
C PHE A 138 -6.61 21.54 -6.28
N ASN A 139 -6.41 22.73 -5.69
CA ASN A 139 -7.38 23.39 -4.78
C ASN A 139 -7.72 22.57 -3.53
N GLY A 140 -6.74 21.96 -2.89
CA GLY A 140 -6.89 21.08 -1.71
C GLY A 140 -7.17 19.63 -2.06
N ILE A 141 -7.26 19.29 -3.36
CA ILE A 141 -7.43 17.93 -3.84
C ILE A 141 -6.10 17.44 -4.42
N PHE A 142 -5.46 16.54 -3.69
CA PHE A 142 -4.24 15.89 -4.12
C PHE A 142 -4.55 14.86 -5.21
N THR A 143 -4.08 15.11 -6.44
CA THR A 143 -4.27 14.22 -7.59
C THR A 143 -2.93 13.62 -7.99
N ASN A 144 -2.89 12.30 -8.14
CA ASN A 144 -1.71 11.60 -8.64
C ASN A 144 -1.60 11.77 -10.17
N LEU A 145 -0.39 12.07 -10.65
CA LEU A 145 -0.07 12.25 -12.05
C LEU A 145 1.05 11.30 -12.45
N VAL A 146 0.84 10.60 -13.56
CA VAL A 146 1.84 9.70 -14.15
C VAL A 146 2.25 10.21 -15.51
N SER A 147 3.56 10.25 -15.76
CA SER A 147 4.14 10.63 -17.04
C SER A 147 5.10 9.56 -17.53
N PHE A 148 4.93 9.12 -18.77
CA PHE A 148 5.81 8.17 -19.44
C PHE A 148 6.63 8.92 -20.50
N GLN A 149 7.96 8.93 -20.38
CA GLN A 149 8.84 9.67 -21.31
C GLN A 149 8.35 11.11 -21.56
N TYR A 150 7.98 11.83 -20.49
CA TYR A 150 7.42 13.20 -20.52
C TYR A 150 6.00 13.36 -21.10
N THR A 151 5.34 12.27 -21.46
CA THR A 151 3.93 12.27 -21.91
C THR A 151 3.02 11.86 -20.76
N GLN A 152 2.04 12.69 -20.44
CA GLN A 152 1.09 12.40 -19.35
C GLN A 152 0.18 11.21 -19.72
N MET A 153 -0.04 10.31 -18.77
CA MET A 153 -0.85 9.09 -18.94
C MET A 153 -2.27 9.27 -18.38
N LEU A 154 -3.19 8.45 -18.89
CA LEU A 154 -4.57 8.35 -18.38
C LEU A 154 -4.63 7.47 -17.11
N PRO A 155 -5.68 7.64 -16.28
CA PRO A 155 -5.80 6.95 -14.99
C PRO A 155 -5.73 5.42 -15.03
N TYR A 156 -6.23 4.82 -16.11
CA TYR A 156 -5.95 3.44 -16.45
C TYR A 156 -5.26 3.42 -17.81
N SER A 157 -4.05 2.89 -17.85
CA SER A 157 -3.31 2.75 -19.09
C SER A 157 -2.50 1.46 -19.11
N ARG A 158 -2.67 0.70 -20.19
CA ARG A 158 -1.70 -0.31 -20.60
C ARG A 158 -0.83 0.33 -21.67
N HIS A 159 0.39 0.69 -21.30
CA HIS A 159 1.33 1.32 -22.23
C HIS A 159 2.60 0.49 -22.29
N TYR A 160 2.90 -0.04 -23.48
CA TYR A 160 3.98 -1.01 -23.67
C TYR A 160 3.85 -2.21 -22.73
N SER A 161 4.90 -2.52 -21.96
CA SER A 161 4.98 -3.62 -20.99
C SER A 161 4.59 -3.19 -19.56
N CYS A 162 3.87 -2.08 -19.36
CA CYS A 162 3.48 -1.57 -18.04
C CYS A 162 1.95 -1.43 -17.92
N MET A 163 1.42 -1.69 -16.72
CA MET A 163 0.04 -1.40 -16.34
C MET A 163 0.05 -0.35 -15.24
N ILE A 164 -0.70 0.73 -15.43
CA ILE A 164 -0.80 1.84 -14.47
C ILE A 164 -2.27 2.04 -14.11
N THR A 165 -2.52 2.08 -12.81
CA THR A 165 -3.80 2.45 -12.22
C THR A 165 -3.58 3.64 -11.29
N THR A 166 -4.36 4.71 -11.44
CA THR A 166 -4.29 5.88 -10.57
C THR A 166 -5.62 6.10 -9.85
N GLY A 167 -5.57 6.15 -8.52
CA GLY A 167 -6.64 6.63 -7.64
C GLY A 167 -6.02 7.45 -6.50
N ILE A 168 -6.40 7.17 -5.26
CA ILE A 168 -5.69 7.69 -4.06
C ILE A 168 -4.24 7.20 -4.03
N ASN A 169 -4.03 5.95 -4.43
CA ASN A 169 -2.72 5.38 -4.70
C ASN A 169 -2.53 5.26 -6.21
N THR A 170 -1.32 5.54 -6.70
CA THR A 170 -0.88 5.06 -8.00
C THR A 170 -0.23 3.70 -7.85
N VAL A 171 -0.66 2.73 -8.65
CA VAL A 171 -0.06 1.40 -8.75
C VAL A 171 0.51 1.24 -10.16
N LEU A 172 1.81 0.97 -10.24
CA LEU A 172 2.53 0.61 -11.46
C LEU A 172 2.94 -0.85 -11.36
N VAL A 173 2.51 -1.66 -12.34
CA VAL A 173 2.92 -3.06 -12.48
C VAL A 173 3.72 -3.22 -13.76
N ILE A 174 4.85 -3.91 -13.69
CA ILE A 174 5.69 -4.29 -14.83
C ILE A 174 5.64 -5.82 -14.95
N PRO A 175 4.68 -6.41 -15.70
CA PRO A 175 4.43 -7.85 -15.67
C PRO A 175 5.62 -8.71 -16.10
N GLU A 176 6.47 -8.21 -16.98
CA GLU A 176 7.64 -8.93 -17.50
C GLU A 176 8.66 -9.29 -16.40
N ILE A 177 8.82 -8.41 -15.41
CA ILE A 177 9.68 -8.61 -14.23
C ILE A 177 8.85 -8.76 -12.94
N GLN A 178 7.52 -8.85 -13.08
CA GLN A 178 6.53 -8.93 -12.01
C GLN A 178 6.71 -7.92 -10.86
N ALA A 179 7.31 -6.76 -11.16
CA ALA A 179 7.52 -5.69 -10.19
C ALA A 179 6.22 -4.90 -9.98
N LYS A 180 5.93 -4.52 -8.73
CA LYS A 180 4.80 -3.66 -8.36
C LYS A 180 5.31 -2.49 -7.53
N ILE A 181 5.03 -1.27 -7.99
CA ILE A 181 5.40 -0.03 -7.32
C ILE A 181 4.12 0.73 -6.98
N THR A 182 3.98 1.16 -5.73
CA THR A 182 2.89 2.03 -5.29
C THR A 182 3.44 3.37 -4.82
N PHE A 183 2.70 4.43 -5.10
CA PHE A 183 3.02 5.78 -4.62
C PHE A 183 1.74 6.58 -4.37
N SER A 184 1.67 7.29 -3.25
CA SER A 184 0.50 8.08 -2.84
C SER A 184 0.86 9.46 -2.31
N GLY A 185 1.98 10.02 -2.77
CA GLY A 185 2.50 11.30 -2.31
C GLY A 185 3.42 11.12 -1.11
N LEU A 186 2.86 10.76 0.05
CA LEU A 186 3.63 10.58 1.28
C LEU A 186 4.09 9.15 1.54
N MET A 187 3.61 8.18 0.77
CA MET A 187 3.90 6.76 0.99
C MET A 187 4.29 6.10 -0.33
N PHE A 188 5.18 5.11 -0.22
CA PHE A 188 5.53 4.25 -1.34
C PHE A 188 5.72 2.80 -0.88
N SER A 189 5.53 1.87 -1.82
CA SER A 189 5.94 0.47 -1.66
C SER A 189 6.50 -0.05 -2.98
N ILE A 190 7.50 -0.92 -2.89
CA ILE A 190 8.16 -1.59 -3.99
C ILE A 190 8.16 -3.07 -3.64
N TYR A 191 7.42 -3.85 -4.42
CA TYR A 191 7.47 -5.31 -4.40
C TYR A 191 8.30 -5.81 -5.57
N LEU A 192 9.27 -6.66 -5.27
CA LEU A 192 10.07 -7.40 -6.25
C LEU A 192 9.98 -8.90 -5.96
N PRO A 193 9.72 -9.75 -6.97
CA PRO A 193 9.70 -11.20 -6.78
C PRO A 193 11.10 -11.74 -6.51
N TYR A 194 11.21 -12.61 -5.52
CA TYR A 194 12.48 -13.19 -5.06
C TYR A 194 13.16 -14.01 -6.17
N GLU A 195 12.41 -14.86 -6.90
CA GLU A 195 12.93 -15.62 -8.05
C GLU A 195 13.70 -14.78 -9.10
N ILE A 196 13.38 -13.49 -9.23
CA ILE A 196 13.97 -12.59 -10.25
C ILE A 196 15.06 -11.68 -9.66
N PHE A 197 14.87 -11.20 -8.43
CA PHE A 197 15.71 -10.14 -7.84
C PHE A 197 16.57 -10.58 -6.66
N ALA A 198 16.48 -11.85 -6.24
CA ALA A 198 17.23 -12.35 -5.10
C ALA A 198 18.73 -12.06 -5.20
N GLY A 199 19.29 -11.39 -4.19
CA GLY A 199 20.70 -11.02 -4.12
C GLY A 199 21.18 -10.03 -5.19
N ASN A 200 20.28 -9.42 -5.97
CA ASN A 200 20.63 -8.51 -7.06
C ASN A 200 20.12 -7.07 -6.87
N THR A 201 19.74 -6.67 -5.65
CA THR A 201 19.27 -5.30 -5.37
C THR A 201 20.24 -4.55 -4.45
N GLU A 202 20.37 -3.25 -4.67
CA GLU A 202 21.11 -2.30 -3.84
C GLU A 202 20.39 -0.95 -3.80
N GLY A 203 20.66 -0.12 -2.79
CA GLY A 203 19.99 1.17 -2.60
C GLY A 203 19.46 1.31 -1.17
N GLN A 204 18.61 2.30 -0.96
CA GLN A 204 17.96 2.51 0.33
C GLN A 204 17.01 1.36 0.74
N CYS A 205 16.48 0.60 -0.21
CA CYS A 205 15.68 -0.59 0.05
C CYS A 205 16.49 -1.83 0.42
N GLY A 206 17.83 -1.77 0.44
CA GLY A 206 18.69 -2.89 0.78
C GLY A 206 18.76 -3.99 -0.28
N THR A 207 19.30 -5.14 0.12
CA THR A 207 19.39 -6.34 -0.72
C THR A 207 18.17 -7.23 -0.45
N CYS A 208 17.66 -7.88 -1.49
CA CYS A 208 16.54 -8.82 -1.43
C CYS A 208 17.13 -10.22 -1.26
N ASP A 209 17.56 -10.63 -0.08
CA ASP A 209 18.17 -11.95 0.13
C ASP A 209 17.85 -12.58 1.47
N ASN A 210 16.83 -12.06 2.16
CA ASN A 210 16.34 -12.56 3.44
C ASN A 210 17.39 -12.42 4.56
N ASN A 211 18.26 -11.41 4.49
CA ASN A 211 19.33 -11.14 5.44
C ASN A 211 19.42 -9.65 5.83
N ARG A 212 18.90 -9.30 7.01
CA ARG A 212 18.98 -7.92 7.53
C ARG A 212 20.40 -7.38 7.79
N THR A 213 21.44 -8.22 7.78
CA THR A 213 22.79 -7.81 8.20
C THR A 213 23.57 -7.06 7.14
N ASP A 214 23.14 -7.09 5.88
CA ASP A 214 23.77 -6.39 4.75
C ASP A 214 22.83 -5.35 4.08
N ASP A 215 21.62 -5.17 4.60
CA ASP A 215 20.65 -4.15 4.17
C ASP A 215 21.26 -2.75 4.00
N CYS A 216 22.18 -2.36 4.89
CA CYS A 216 22.82 -1.06 4.87
C CYS A 216 24.05 -1.00 3.94
N ARG A 217 23.93 -1.58 2.73
CA ARG A 217 24.98 -1.61 1.70
C ARG A 217 25.20 -0.24 1.03
N LEU A 218 26.45 0.19 0.97
CA LEU A 218 26.90 1.44 0.32
C LEU A 218 27.06 1.27 -1.20
N PRO A 219 27.13 2.38 -1.97
CA PRO A 219 27.36 2.33 -3.43
C PRO A 219 28.66 1.66 -3.86
N ASP A 220 29.67 1.61 -2.99
CA ASP A 220 30.94 0.90 -3.24
C ASP A 220 30.89 -0.59 -2.84
N GLY A 221 29.75 -1.04 -2.31
CA GLY A 221 29.48 -2.40 -1.88
C GLY A 221 29.92 -2.76 -0.45
N GLN A 222 30.48 -1.83 0.32
CA GLN A 222 30.72 -2.04 1.75
C GLN A 222 29.41 -1.97 2.54
N ILE A 223 29.37 -2.62 3.71
CA ILE A 223 28.21 -2.56 4.61
C ILE A 223 28.46 -1.50 5.70
N ASP A 224 27.61 -0.49 5.78
CA ASP A 224 27.64 0.50 6.87
C ASP A 224 26.86 -0.04 8.08
N PRO A 225 27.33 0.14 9.32
CA PRO A 225 26.55 -0.26 10.51
C PRO A 225 25.29 0.59 10.74
N SER A 226 25.08 1.66 9.97
CA SER A 226 23.97 2.61 10.10
C SER A 226 23.28 2.81 8.75
N CYS A 227 22.08 2.24 8.61
CA CYS A 227 21.22 2.48 7.44
C CYS A 227 20.93 3.98 7.19
N PRO A 228 20.70 4.83 8.21
CA PRO A 228 20.61 6.28 8.00
C PRO A 228 21.86 6.89 7.34
N ASN A 229 23.06 6.46 7.73
CA ASN A 229 24.31 6.94 7.10
C ASN A 229 24.44 6.43 5.66
N MET A 230 24.13 5.14 5.44
CA MET A 230 24.10 4.54 4.11
C MET A 230 23.14 5.29 3.18
N ALA A 231 21.95 5.64 3.67
CA ALA A 231 20.93 6.28 2.87
C ALA A 231 21.38 7.63 2.30
N HIS A 232 22.19 8.41 3.04
CA HIS A 232 22.80 9.65 2.53
C HIS A 232 23.73 9.42 1.33
N GLN A 233 24.40 8.26 1.25
CA GLN A 233 25.36 7.95 0.18
C GLN A 233 24.68 7.56 -1.14
N TRP A 234 23.39 7.24 -1.13
CA TRP A 234 22.62 6.87 -2.33
C TRP A 234 22.01 8.06 -3.09
N HIS A 235 22.50 9.28 -2.85
CA HIS A 235 22.07 10.47 -3.59
C HIS A 235 22.46 10.39 -5.08
N THR A 236 21.69 11.04 -5.95
CA THR A 236 22.01 11.10 -7.38
C THR A 236 22.99 12.23 -7.71
N ASN A 237 23.93 11.97 -8.62
CA ASN A 237 24.97 12.92 -9.05
C ASN A 237 24.42 14.26 -9.61
N ASN A 238 23.16 14.28 -10.07
CA ASN A 238 22.54 15.46 -10.66
C ASN A 238 21.67 16.26 -9.68
N SER A 239 21.50 15.77 -8.44
CA SER A 239 20.74 16.48 -7.41
C SER A 239 21.63 17.51 -6.70
N LYS A 240 21.16 18.75 -6.57
CA LYS A 240 21.85 19.77 -5.77
C LYS A 240 21.62 19.49 -4.29
N CYS A 241 22.27 18.45 -3.78
CA CYS A 241 22.21 18.13 -2.37
C CYS A 241 22.81 19.23 -1.53
N VAL A 242 21.99 19.84 -0.68
CA VAL A 242 22.52 20.60 0.45
C VAL A 242 22.83 19.55 1.51
N ASN A 243 24.12 19.33 1.78
CA ASN A 243 24.51 18.46 2.89
C ASN A 243 23.75 18.91 4.16
N PRO A 244 23.17 17.98 4.93
CA PRO A 244 22.58 18.31 6.23
C PRO A 244 23.59 19.16 6.98
N THR A 245 23.14 20.28 7.53
CA THR A 245 24.02 21.08 8.40
C THR A 245 24.37 20.16 9.57
N PRO A 246 25.66 19.97 9.94
CA PRO A 246 26.00 19.14 11.08
C PRO A 246 25.15 19.58 12.28
N PRO A 247 24.62 18.63 13.08
CA PRO A 247 23.78 18.97 14.21
C PRO A 247 24.46 20.07 15.01
N PRO A 248 23.75 21.14 15.42
CA PRO A 248 24.36 22.21 16.16
C PRO A 248 25.10 21.60 17.36
N THR A 249 26.39 21.93 17.49
CA THR A 249 27.22 21.55 18.63
C THR A 249 26.38 21.72 19.90
N PRO A 250 26.23 20.70 20.75
CA PRO A 250 25.35 20.79 21.90
C PRO A 250 25.79 22.01 22.72
N SER A 251 24.99 23.07 22.67
CA SER A 251 25.22 24.24 23.49
C SER A 251 25.12 23.74 24.93
N THR A 252 26.17 23.95 25.73
CA THR A 252 26.24 23.59 27.15
C THR A 252 25.25 24.39 28.02
N THR A 253 24.20 24.93 27.41
CA THR A 253 23.14 25.72 28.03
C THR A 253 21.78 25.28 27.48
N THR A 254 21.46 24.01 27.62
CA THR A 254 20.06 23.57 27.61
C THR A 254 19.76 23.06 29.00
N THR A 255 19.05 23.88 29.79
CA THR A 255 18.10 23.33 30.76
C THR A 255 17.34 22.24 30.03
N ALA A 256 17.44 21.00 30.51
CA ALA A 256 16.63 19.91 30.05
C ALA A 256 15.17 20.32 30.28
N THR A 257 14.55 20.92 29.26
CA THR A 257 13.10 20.93 29.14
C THR A 257 12.72 19.47 29.15
N ALA A 258 12.01 19.07 30.21
CA ALA A 258 11.44 17.73 30.32
C ALA A 258 10.82 17.37 28.97
N ALA A 259 11.06 16.14 28.51
CA ALA A 259 10.34 15.59 27.37
C ALA A 259 8.85 15.92 27.57
N PRO A 260 8.17 16.56 26.60
CA PRO A 260 6.76 16.85 26.76
C PRO A 260 6.07 15.53 27.10
N THR A 261 5.41 15.47 28.26
CA THR A 261 4.55 14.34 28.60
C THR A 261 3.65 14.07 27.39
N PRO A 262 3.54 12.81 26.92
CA PRO A 262 2.62 12.44 25.84
C PRO A 262 1.30 13.18 26.04
N THR A 263 0.98 14.11 25.13
CA THR A 263 -0.32 14.75 25.18
C THR A 263 -1.35 13.64 25.01
N THR A 264 -2.53 13.78 25.62
CA THR A 264 -3.64 12.83 25.48
C THR A 264 -3.94 12.51 24.00
N LEU A 265 -3.61 13.45 23.11
CA LEU A 265 -3.67 13.38 21.64
C LEU A 265 -2.71 12.34 21.01
N LEU A 266 -1.47 12.21 21.51
CA LEU A 266 -0.49 11.20 21.04
C LEU A 266 -0.97 9.77 21.35
N ILE A 267 -1.53 9.61 22.55
CA ILE A 267 -2.05 8.32 23.02
C ILE A 267 -3.22 7.86 22.14
N LEU A 268 -4.06 8.77 21.65
CA LEU A 268 -5.25 8.41 20.86
C LEU A 268 -4.89 7.74 19.52
N THR A 269 -3.95 8.29 18.75
CA THR A 269 -3.61 7.74 17.42
C THR A 269 -2.85 6.42 17.52
N ILE A 270 -1.85 6.34 18.41
CA ILE A 270 -1.03 5.14 18.61
C ILE A 270 -1.87 3.97 19.15
N ASN A 271 -2.85 4.23 20.03
CA ASN A 271 -3.71 3.19 20.58
C ASN A 271 -4.51 2.43 19.51
N TYR A 272 -4.77 3.01 18.34
CA TYR A 272 -5.44 2.29 17.26
C TYR A 272 -4.56 1.16 16.70
N ILE A 273 -3.23 1.35 16.63
CA ILE A 273 -2.29 0.27 16.22
C ILE A 273 -2.37 -0.90 17.20
N PHE A 274 -2.45 -0.63 18.51
CA PHE A 274 -2.57 -1.66 19.55
C PHE A 274 -3.98 -2.24 19.70
N SER A 275 -4.98 -1.64 19.07
CA SER A 275 -6.37 -2.00 19.29
C SER A 275 -6.72 -3.39 18.76
N SER A 276 -7.87 -3.90 19.19
CA SER A 276 -8.40 -5.17 18.69
C SER A 276 -8.66 -5.20 17.19
N VAL A 277 -8.75 -4.03 16.54
CA VAL A 277 -8.93 -3.89 15.09
C VAL A 277 -7.77 -4.54 14.33
N PHE A 278 -6.53 -4.36 14.80
CA PHE A 278 -5.33 -4.91 14.18
C PHE A 278 -4.89 -6.27 14.74
N LYS A 279 -5.65 -6.85 15.67
CA LYS A 279 -5.28 -8.08 16.40
C LYS A 279 -4.87 -9.26 15.50
N ARG A 280 -5.51 -9.40 14.34
CA ARG A 280 -5.19 -10.48 13.39
C ARG A 280 -3.83 -10.31 12.72
N CYS A 281 -3.36 -9.07 12.60
CA CYS A 281 -2.09 -8.76 11.95
C CYS A 281 -0.92 -8.65 12.93
N HIS A 282 -1.17 -8.39 14.23
CA HIS A 282 -0.11 -8.31 15.26
C HIS A 282 0.80 -9.55 15.32
N GLY A 283 0.28 -10.73 14.97
CA GLY A 283 1.04 -11.98 14.94
C GLY A 283 1.74 -12.27 13.62
N ILE A 284 1.62 -11.38 12.63
CA ILE A 284 2.13 -11.56 11.27
C ILE A 284 3.15 -10.47 10.97
N ILE A 285 2.72 -9.20 10.99
CA ILE A 285 3.59 -8.05 10.74
C ILE A 285 3.95 -7.37 12.05
N ASP A 286 5.25 -7.15 12.27
CA ASP A 286 5.75 -6.39 13.42
C ASP A 286 5.24 -4.95 13.36
N TYR A 287 4.45 -4.56 14.36
CA TYR A 287 3.87 -3.22 14.42
C TYR A 287 4.84 -2.17 14.97
N ASN A 288 5.99 -2.56 15.56
CA ASN A 288 6.91 -1.63 16.23
C ASN A 288 7.38 -0.48 15.32
N PRO A 289 7.78 -0.70 14.04
CA PRO A 289 8.15 0.38 13.13
C PRO A 289 7.06 1.45 12.98
N PHE A 290 5.80 1.03 12.93
CA PHE A 290 4.64 1.91 12.74
C PHE A 290 4.30 2.68 14.01
N VAL A 291 4.50 2.07 15.19
CA VAL A 291 4.33 2.76 16.48
C VAL A 291 5.37 3.85 16.66
N VAL A 292 6.65 3.52 16.43
CA VAL A 292 7.77 4.47 16.56
C VAL A 292 7.62 5.61 15.57
N ALA A 293 7.24 5.32 14.33
CA ALA A 293 6.95 6.33 13.32
C ALA A 293 5.79 7.24 13.72
N CYS A 294 4.67 6.66 14.13
CA CYS A 294 3.50 7.45 14.55
C CYS A 294 3.84 8.36 15.74
N GLU A 295 4.64 7.87 16.69
CA GLU A 295 5.10 8.67 17.82
C GLU A 295 5.96 9.84 17.34
N PHE A 296 6.93 9.57 16.47
CA PHE A 296 7.80 10.59 15.88
C PHE A 296 6.97 11.67 15.17
N ASP A 297 6.12 11.30 14.21
CA ASP A 297 5.39 12.26 13.37
C ASP A 297 4.44 13.15 14.18
N VAL A 298 3.68 12.55 15.11
CA VAL A 298 2.71 13.31 15.93
C VAL A 298 3.44 14.22 16.92
N CYS A 299 4.55 13.77 17.49
CA CYS A 299 5.34 14.59 18.41
C CYS A 299 6.02 15.78 17.72
N HIS A 300 6.51 15.60 16.49
CA HIS A 300 7.21 16.66 15.75
C HIS A 300 6.24 17.69 15.15
N THR A 301 5.15 17.23 14.54
CA THR A 301 4.19 18.13 13.87
C THR A 301 3.15 18.72 14.81
N HIS A 302 2.91 18.07 15.96
CA HIS A 302 1.77 18.35 16.85
C HIS A 302 0.38 18.21 16.20
N LEU A 303 0.30 17.49 15.06
CA LEU A 303 -0.93 17.24 14.33
C LEU A 303 -1.31 15.76 14.43
N THR A 304 -2.46 15.43 15.05
CA THR A 304 -2.85 14.03 15.26
C THR A 304 -3.17 13.26 13.98
N HIS A 305 -3.64 13.95 12.94
CA HIS A 305 -4.00 13.34 11.67
C HIS A 305 -2.78 12.82 10.88
N ILE A 306 -1.57 13.30 11.17
CA ILE A 306 -0.36 12.79 10.49
C ILE A 306 -0.09 11.32 10.82
N GLY A 307 -0.46 10.89 12.04
CA GLY A 307 -0.33 9.50 12.47
C GLY A 307 -1.24 8.54 11.70
N CYS A 308 -2.23 9.05 10.96
CA CYS A 308 -3.02 8.25 10.02
C CYS A 308 -2.17 7.65 8.89
N ASN A 309 -1.02 8.25 8.55
CA ASN A 309 -0.08 7.66 7.59
C ASN A 309 0.48 6.35 8.15
N SER A 310 0.95 6.34 9.40
CA SER A 310 1.45 5.12 10.05
C SER A 310 0.36 4.04 10.18
N LEU A 311 -0.88 4.42 10.49
CA LEU A 311 -2.02 3.49 10.52
C LEU A 311 -2.33 2.92 9.12
N GLN A 312 -2.34 3.78 8.10
CA GLN A 312 -2.57 3.36 6.71
C GLN A 312 -1.47 2.40 6.25
N THR A 313 -0.20 2.74 6.45
CA THR A 313 0.91 1.87 6.03
C THR A 313 0.91 0.54 6.78
N TYR A 314 0.54 0.52 8.07
CA TYR A 314 0.40 -0.75 8.78
C TYR A 314 -0.73 -1.60 8.20
N ALA A 315 -1.89 -1.00 7.91
CA ALA A 315 -2.99 -1.68 7.26
C ALA A 315 -2.63 -2.21 5.87
N ASP A 316 -1.85 -1.46 5.09
CA ASP A 316 -1.36 -1.89 3.78
C ASP A 316 -0.40 -3.07 3.89
N ALA A 317 0.54 -3.04 4.85
CA ALA A 317 1.42 -4.18 5.11
C ALA A 317 0.64 -5.43 5.55
N CYS A 318 -0.40 -5.26 6.39
CA CYS A 318 -1.31 -6.35 6.74
C CYS A 318 -2.06 -6.91 5.53
N ALA A 319 -2.54 -6.05 4.64
CA ALA A 319 -3.27 -6.45 3.44
C ALA A 319 -2.36 -7.22 2.47
N GLU A 320 -1.11 -6.79 2.28
CA GLU A 320 -0.09 -7.53 1.51
C GLU A 320 0.24 -8.89 2.15
N ALA A 321 0.12 -9.01 3.48
CA ALA A 321 0.20 -10.28 4.19
C ALA A 321 -1.10 -11.11 4.18
N GLY A 322 -2.12 -10.69 3.40
CA GLY A 322 -3.40 -11.37 3.24
C GLY A 322 -4.44 -11.08 4.35
N VAL A 323 -4.18 -10.11 5.22
CA VAL A 323 -5.10 -9.70 6.30
C VAL A 323 -5.63 -8.30 6.03
N CYS A 324 -6.85 -8.24 5.49
CA CYS A 324 -7.52 -6.97 5.26
C CYS A 324 -8.25 -6.46 6.50
N ILE A 325 -8.08 -5.16 6.81
CA ILE A 325 -8.54 -4.54 8.05
C ILE A 325 -9.30 -3.25 7.72
N ASP A 326 -10.58 -3.18 8.07
CA ASP A 326 -11.33 -1.91 8.08
C ASP A 326 -11.01 -1.13 9.36
N TRP A 327 -9.97 -0.31 9.30
CA TRP A 327 -9.48 0.44 10.45
C TRP A 327 -9.99 1.89 10.50
N ARG A 328 -10.36 2.47 9.36
CA ARG A 328 -10.74 3.89 9.26
C ARG A 328 -12.04 4.18 10.02
N SER A 329 -13.03 3.28 9.91
CA SER A 329 -14.30 3.35 10.63
C SER A 329 -14.10 3.35 12.16
N ALA A 330 -13.08 2.64 12.64
CA ALA A 330 -12.75 2.57 14.07
C ALA A 330 -12.15 3.87 14.62
N THR A 331 -11.66 4.79 13.76
CA THR A 331 -10.98 6.02 14.20
C THR A 331 -11.92 7.16 14.62
N GLY A 332 -13.24 6.95 14.56
CA GLY A 332 -14.22 7.98 14.91
C GLY A 332 -14.12 9.23 14.03
N GLY A 333 -13.68 9.08 12.77
CA GLY A 333 -13.50 10.18 11.82
C GLY A 333 -12.13 10.86 11.85
N LEU A 334 -11.24 10.52 12.81
CA LEU A 334 -9.88 11.09 12.88
C LEU A 334 -9.08 10.85 11.58
N CYS A 335 -9.19 9.65 11.02
CA CYS A 335 -8.56 9.25 9.77
C CYS A 335 -9.59 9.03 8.67
N GLY A 336 -10.70 9.76 8.71
CA GLY A 336 -11.73 9.70 7.68
C GLY A 336 -11.17 10.09 6.32
N MET A 337 -11.36 9.23 5.32
CA MET A 337 -11.36 9.64 3.91
C MET A 337 -12.81 9.52 3.45
N HIS A 338 -13.35 10.56 2.81
CA HIS A 338 -14.55 10.37 2.02
C HIS A 338 -14.20 9.42 0.87
N LEU A 339 -14.91 8.29 0.82
CA LEU A 339 -14.81 7.21 -0.16
C LEU A 339 -13.48 6.43 -0.17
N HIS A 340 -13.46 5.25 0.48
CA HIS A 340 -12.61 4.17 -0.03
C HIS A 340 -13.11 2.76 0.20
N CYS A 341 -12.90 1.98 -0.85
CA CYS A 341 -12.79 0.53 -0.85
C CYS A 341 -11.41 0.08 -0.38
N LEU A 342 -11.33 -0.70 0.67
CA LEU A 342 -10.04 -1.27 1.09
C LEU A 342 -9.97 -2.80 0.98
N CYS A 343 -11.09 -3.53 0.96
CA CYS A 343 -11.03 -4.97 1.22
C CYS A 343 -11.98 -5.88 0.43
N GLN A 344 -12.93 -5.34 -0.33
CA GLN A 344 -13.90 -6.16 -1.03
C GLN A 344 -14.17 -5.56 -2.40
N ALA A 345 -13.48 -6.09 -3.41
CA ALA A 345 -13.94 -5.97 -4.79
C ALA A 345 -15.42 -6.37 -4.87
N ASN A 346 -16.22 -5.59 -5.58
CA ASN A 346 -17.68 -5.72 -5.69
C ASN A 346 -18.49 -5.51 -4.39
N ALA A 347 -17.90 -4.98 -3.31
CA ALA A 347 -18.71 -4.51 -2.18
C ALA A 347 -19.58 -3.34 -2.61
N THR A 348 -20.85 -3.38 -2.18
CA THR A 348 -21.80 -2.29 -2.34
C THR A 348 -22.24 -1.77 -0.97
N TRP A 349 -22.34 -0.45 -0.84
CA TRP A 349 -22.89 0.20 0.35
C TRP A 349 -23.69 1.44 -0.05
N ILE A 350 -24.49 1.96 0.88
CA ILE A 350 -25.23 3.21 0.69
C ILE A 350 -24.69 4.24 1.68
N GLU A 351 -24.23 5.37 1.17
CA GLU A 351 -23.76 6.52 1.95
C GLU A 351 -24.38 7.79 1.34
N ASP A 352 -24.92 8.68 2.18
CA ASP A 352 -25.55 9.94 1.74
C ASP A 352 -26.56 9.82 0.57
N CYS A 353 -27.28 8.70 0.52
CA CYS A 353 -28.24 8.38 -0.55
C CYS A 353 -27.63 8.21 -1.95
N GLU A 354 -26.38 7.79 -1.97
CA GLU A 354 -25.71 7.20 -3.11
C GLU A 354 -25.43 5.72 -2.83
N GLU A 355 -25.76 4.88 -3.80
CA GLU A 355 -25.33 3.48 -3.86
C GLU A 355 -23.93 3.45 -4.47
N CYS A 356 -22.95 3.12 -3.64
CA CYS A 356 -21.53 3.05 -3.98
C CYS A 356 -21.12 1.59 -4.22
N ILE A 357 -20.35 1.35 -5.28
CA ILE A 357 -19.75 0.06 -5.60
C ILE A 357 -18.24 0.15 -5.63
N CYS A 358 -17.62 -0.92 -5.18
CA CYS A 358 -16.20 -1.17 -5.31
C CYS A 358 -15.86 -1.86 -6.63
N GLU A 359 -15.21 -1.17 -7.55
CA GLU A 359 -14.80 -1.80 -8.80
C GLU A 359 -13.61 -2.75 -8.59
N GLU A 360 -13.77 -3.99 -9.04
CA GLU A 360 -12.79 -5.08 -8.86
C GLU A 360 -11.44 -4.80 -9.55
N ASP A 361 -11.46 -4.22 -10.74
CA ASP A 361 -10.26 -4.00 -11.55
C ASP A 361 -9.48 -2.73 -11.18
N THR A 362 -10.18 -1.73 -10.64
CA THR A 362 -9.64 -0.38 -10.43
C THR A 362 -9.47 -0.05 -8.94
N LEU A 363 -10.12 -0.84 -8.06
CA LEU A 363 -10.26 -0.55 -6.63
C LEU A 363 -10.82 0.86 -6.36
N GLN A 364 -11.55 1.42 -7.34
CA GLN A 364 -12.20 2.71 -7.21
C GLN A 364 -13.62 2.56 -6.69
N VAL A 365 -14.09 3.60 -6.01
CA VAL A 365 -15.48 3.72 -5.56
C VAL A 365 -16.27 4.46 -6.64
N SER A 366 -17.34 3.84 -7.13
CA SER A 366 -18.28 4.45 -8.07
C SER A 366 -19.65 4.56 -7.39
N CYS A 367 -20.16 5.78 -7.21
CA CYS A 367 -21.41 6.05 -6.51
C CYS A 367 -22.48 6.58 -7.46
N HIS A 368 -23.72 6.09 -7.29
CA HIS A 368 -24.88 6.50 -8.07
C HIS A 368 -26.03 6.84 -7.14
N HIS A 369 -26.76 7.93 -7.40
CA HIS A 369 -27.93 8.27 -6.59
C HIS A 369 -28.96 7.13 -6.53
N VAL A 370 -29.41 6.83 -5.32
CA VAL A 370 -30.45 5.81 -5.09
C VAL A 370 -31.72 6.21 -5.84
N SER A 371 -32.11 5.40 -6.84
CA SER A 371 -33.31 5.64 -7.63
C SER A 371 -34.55 5.23 -6.84
N CYS A 372 -35.40 6.20 -6.50
CA CYS A 372 -36.65 5.94 -5.78
C CYS A 372 -37.75 5.44 -6.72
N PRO A 373 -38.53 4.41 -6.32
CA PRO A 373 -39.64 3.92 -7.13
C PRO A 373 -40.74 4.99 -7.27
N THR A 374 -41.26 5.13 -8.48
CA THR A 374 -42.37 6.05 -8.77
C THR A 374 -43.61 5.64 -7.98
N GLN A 375 -44.15 6.56 -7.17
CA GLN A 375 -45.29 6.25 -6.33
C GLN A 375 -46.60 6.34 -7.10
N PRO A 376 -47.52 5.38 -6.90
CA PRO A 376 -48.88 5.53 -7.40
C PRO A 376 -49.55 6.73 -6.72
N PRO A 377 -50.47 7.42 -7.40
CA PRO A 377 -51.17 8.56 -6.82
C PRO A 377 -51.94 8.15 -5.56
N LEU A 378 -51.59 8.74 -4.43
CA LEU A 378 -52.25 8.50 -3.15
C LEU A 378 -53.42 9.48 -2.96
N SER A 379 -54.60 8.97 -2.62
CA SER A 379 -55.76 9.74 -2.16
C SER A 379 -56.14 9.32 -0.73
N CYS A 380 -56.30 10.29 0.17
CA CYS A 380 -56.68 10.06 1.56
C CYS A 380 -58.14 10.46 1.76
N ASP A 381 -59.05 9.49 1.63
CA ASP A 381 -60.49 9.77 1.53
C ASP A 381 -61.24 9.62 2.87
N GLN A 382 -60.56 9.32 3.97
CA GLN A 382 -61.18 9.19 5.30
C GLN A 382 -61.12 10.51 6.09
N GLU A 383 -62.21 10.81 6.80
CA GLU A 383 -62.34 12.01 7.62
C GLU A 383 -61.24 12.11 8.68
N GLY A 384 -60.47 13.20 8.65
CA GLY A 384 -59.33 13.45 9.54
C GLY A 384 -57.98 12.90 9.05
N GLN A 385 -57.91 12.29 7.87
CA GLN A 385 -56.63 11.92 7.24
C GLN A 385 -56.07 13.04 6.37
N VAL A 386 -54.76 13.22 6.43
CA VAL A 386 -53.99 14.10 5.55
C VAL A 386 -52.82 13.33 4.96
N LYS A 387 -52.33 13.77 3.81
CA LYS A 387 -51.06 13.27 3.26
C LYS A 387 -49.93 13.68 4.20
N VAL A 388 -49.15 12.71 4.64
CA VAL A 388 -47.97 12.90 5.47
C VAL A 388 -46.80 12.26 4.74
N ASN A 389 -45.70 13.00 4.64
CA ASN A 389 -44.46 12.48 4.10
C ASN A 389 -43.79 11.58 5.15
N ASP A 390 -43.39 10.40 4.72
CA ASP A 390 -42.68 9.40 5.50
C ASP A 390 -41.39 9.06 4.78
N THR A 391 -40.27 9.15 5.48
CA THR A 391 -38.96 8.86 4.87
C THR A 391 -38.62 7.40 5.15
N VAL A 392 -38.56 6.56 4.11
CA VAL A 392 -38.16 5.16 4.22
C VAL A 392 -36.83 4.98 3.47
N GLY A 393 -35.75 4.77 4.22
CA GLY A 393 -34.39 4.80 3.67
C GLY A 393 -34.08 6.17 3.06
N CYS A 394 -33.75 6.20 1.77
CA CYS A 394 -33.46 7.41 1.01
C CYS A 394 -34.66 8.01 0.24
N CYS A 395 -35.84 7.39 0.34
CA CYS A 395 -37.00 7.76 -0.45
C CYS A 395 -38.11 8.40 0.40
N GLN A 396 -38.61 9.54 -0.04
CA GLN A 396 -39.82 10.16 0.50
C GLN A 396 -41.05 9.40 -0.01
N THR A 397 -41.87 8.91 0.89
CA THR A 397 -43.14 8.22 0.60
C THR A 397 -44.32 8.98 1.18
N GLU A 398 -45.37 9.19 0.40
CA GLU A 398 -46.61 9.74 0.94
C GLU A 398 -47.42 8.64 1.61
N LYS A 399 -47.93 8.88 2.82
CA LYS A 399 -48.92 8.02 3.50
C LYS A 399 -50.07 8.83 4.10
N CYS A 400 -51.23 8.22 4.28
CA CYS A 400 -52.36 8.87 4.95
C CYS A 400 -52.18 8.79 6.48
N GLY A 401 -51.92 9.92 7.11
CA GLY A 401 -51.76 10.04 8.57
C GLY A 401 -52.91 10.84 9.20
N LYS A 402 -53.18 10.62 10.49
CA LYS A 402 -54.13 11.46 11.26
C LYS A 402 -53.40 12.69 11.77
N ASN A 403 -53.95 13.88 11.53
CA ASN A 403 -53.36 15.14 11.97
C ASN A 403 -53.52 15.31 13.49
N THR A 404 -52.45 15.09 14.27
CA THR A 404 -52.45 15.23 15.74
C THR A 404 -52.03 16.61 16.25
N HIS A 405 -51.73 17.56 15.36
CA HIS A 405 -51.33 18.93 15.74
C HIS A 405 -52.49 19.83 16.22
N PHE A 406 -53.69 19.29 16.42
CA PHE A 406 -54.86 19.99 16.98
C PHE A 406 -55.27 19.52 18.40
N LEU A 407 -54.41 18.79 19.11
CA LEU A 407 -54.69 18.31 20.47
C LEU A 407 -53.50 18.52 21.43
N LEU A 408 -53.05 19.76 21.60
CA LEU A 408 -52.22 20.17 22.76
C LEU A 408 -52.36 21.68 23.00
N ASN A 409 -53.60 22.11 23.25
CA ASN A 409 -53.91 23.36 23.95
C ASN A 409 -55.04 23.02 24.93
N ILE A 410 -54.70 22.48 26.11
CA ILE A 410 -55.44 22.50 27.37
C ILE A 410 -54.60 21.69 28.38
N LEU A 411 -54.38 22.28 29.57
CA LEU A 411 -53.67 21.81 30.78
C LEU A 411 -52.17 22.13 30.90
N CYS A 412 -51.88 23.35 31.34
CA CYS A 412 -51.32 23.58 32.69
C CYS A 412 -51.75 24.99 33.16
N ILE A 413 -52.55 25.03 34.24
CA ILE A 413 -52.75 26.17 35.14
C ILE A 413 -51.66 26.07 36.21
#